data_AF-A0A6G3XYQ7-F1
#
_entry.id   AF-A0A6G3XYQ7-F1
#
_cell.length_a   1.000
_cell.length_b   1.000
_cell.length_c   1.000
_cell.angle_alpha   90.00
_cell.angle_beta   90.00
_cell.angle_gamma   90.00
#
_symmetry.space_group_name_H-M   'P 1'
#
loop_
_entity.id
_entity.type
_entity.pdbx_description
1 polymer ?
#
loop_
_entity_poly.entity_id
_entity_poly.type
_entity_poly.pdbx_seq_one_letter_code
_entity_poly.pdbx_strand_id
1 'polypeptide(L)' 'MGRAEGDQRPYFGATPPSRGKDLTHDIDVTLVEAAHGAVIPLRITAHKPCPACATRTDEKVARSCTICEG' A
#
# COMPACT_ATOMS: atom_id res chain seq x y z
N MET A 1 -38.73 25.45 -0.21
CA MET A 1 -37.41 25.33 0.43
C MET A 1 -37.21 23.86 0.76
N GLY A 2 -36.27 23.19 0.10
CA GLY A 2 -35.95 21.78 0.35
C GLY A 2 -34.72 21.44 -0.46
N ARG A 3 -33.53 21.61 0.13
CA ARG A 3 -32.28 21.18 -0.50
C ARG A 3 -32.16 19.67 -0.30
N ALA A 4 -31.86 18.98 -1.39
CA ALA A 4 -31.51 17.58 -1.40
C ALA A 4 -30.32 17.35 -0.45
N GLU A 5 -30.54 16.50 0.56
CA GLU A 5 -29.51 16.02 1.47
C GLU A 5 -28.68 15.00 0.69
N GLY A 6 -27.54 15.48 0.17
CA GLY A 6 -26.58 14.63 -0.53
C GLY A 6 -26.05 13.58 0.44
N ASP A 7 -26.16 12.32 0.03
CA ASP A 7 -25.63 11.11 0.65
C ASP A 7 -24.12 11.22 0.88
N GLN A 8 -23.72 11.92 1.96
CA GLN A 8 -22.35 11.97 2.46
C GLN A 8 -22.06 10.74 3.31
N ARG A 9 -22.13 9.54 2.71
CA ARG A 9 -21.48 8.38 3.30
C ARG A 9 -19.97 8.53 3.10
N PRO A 10 -19.15 8.66 4.15
CA PRO A 10 -17.71 8.74 3.97
C PRO A 10 -17.22 7.40 3.41
N TYR A 11 -16.70 7.43 2.17
CA TYR A 11 -16.09 6.26 1.50
C TYR A 11 -14.94 5.63 2.30
N PHE A 12 -14.40 6.35 3.29
CA PHE A 12 -13.25 5.95 4.10
C PHE A 12 -13.49 6.19 5.60
N GLY A 13 -14.53 5.59 6.18
CA GLY A 13 -14.73 5.59 7.64
C GLY A 13 -14.60 6.96 8.33
N ALA A 14 -14.22 6.97 9.61
CA ALA A 14 -13.99 8.20 10.38
C ALA A 14 -12.53 8.70 10.31
N THR A 15 -11.58 7.82 9.98
CA THR A 15 -10.16 8.16 9.88
C THR A 15 -9.79 8.33 8.41
N PRO A 16 -9.34 9.53 7.98
CA PRO A 16 -8.90 9.75 6.61
C PRO A 16 -7.78 8.77 6.22
N PRO A 17 -7.77 8.26 4.98
CA PRO A 17 -6.68 7.43 4.51
C PRO A 17 -5.38 8.22 4.52
N SER A 18 -4.29 7.57 4.92
CA SER A 18 -2.94 8.13 4.83
C SER A 18 -2.20 7.54 3.63
N ARG A 19 -1.36 8.36 2.99
CA ARG A 19 -0.49 7.91 1.91
C ARG A 19 0.63 7.02 2.46
N GLY A 20 0.93 5.93 1.76
CA GLY A 20 2.10 5.11 2.04
C GLY A 20 3.43 5.82 1.76
N LYS A 21 4.53 5.23 2.26
CA LYS A 21 5.90 5.70 1.98
C LYS A 21 6.30 5.36 0.55
N ASP A 22 7.14 6.20 -0.05
CA ASP A 22 7.73 5.94 -1.35
C ASP A 22 8.87 4.92 -1.27
N LEU A 23 9.05 4.17 -2.36
CA LEU A 23 10.19 3.30 -2.59
C LEU A 23 11.03 3.92 -3.71
N THR A 24 12.28 4.28 -3.41
CA THR A 24 13.21 4.87 -4.37
C THR A 24 14.35 3.89 -4.65
N HIS A 25 14.64 3.66 -5.93
CA HIS A 25 15.72 2.80 -6.39
C HIS A 25 16.46 3.48 -7.53
N ASP A 26 17.78 3.59 -7.41
CA ASP A 26 18.64 4.07 -8.49
C ASP A 26 19.00 2.91 -9.41
N ILE A 27 18.83 3.12 -10.71
CA ILE A 27 19.11 2.11 -11.74
C ILE A 27 20.16 2.68 -12.68
N ASP A 28 21.33 2.04 -12.69
CA ASP A 28 22.39 2.37 -13.65
C ASP A 28 22.05 1.77 -15.01
N VAL A 29 22.16 2.59 -16.05
CA VAL A 29 21.97 2.17 -17.44
C VAL A 29 23.15 2.60 -18.28
N THR A 30 23.51 1.78 -19.26
CA THR A 30 24.51 2.12 -20.27
C THR A 30 23.93 3.08 -21.31
N LEU A 31 24.81 3.75 -22.06
CA LEU A 31 24.41 4.68 -23.13
C LEU A 31 23.57 3.98 -24.22
N VAL A 32 23.87 2.72 -24.54
CA VAL A 32 23.14 1.95 -25.55
C VAL A 32 21.74 1.60 -25.07
N GLU A 33 21.59 1.19 -23.80
CA GLU A 33 20.30 0.91 -23.19
C GLU A 33 19.43 2.18 -23.10
N ALA A 34 20.03 3.32 -22.78
CA ALA A 34 19.32 4.60 -22.79
C ALA A 34 18.87 5.01 -24.20
N ALA A 35 19.68 4.76 -25.23
CA ALA A 35 19.39 5.15 -26.61
C ALA A 35 18.32 4.26 -27.29
N HIS A 36 18.33 2.96 -27.01
CA HIS A 36 17.45 1.99 -27.69
C HIS A 36 16.30 1.48 -26.80
N GLY A 37 16.33 1.80 -25.50
CA GLY A 37 15.45 1.21 -24.50
C GLY A 37 15.98 -0.14 -23.99
N ALA A 38 15.64 -0.45 -22.74
CA ALA A 38 16.00 -1.71 -22.08
C ALA A 38 14.90 -2.19 -21.15
N VAL A 39 14.84 -3.51 -20.94
CA VAL A 39 13.99 -4.15 -19.94
C VAL A 39 14.87 -4.61 -18.79
N ILE A 40 14.78 -3.93 -17.65
CA ILE A 40 15.60 -4.20 -16.46
C ILE A 40 14.69 -4.80 -15.38
N PRO A 41 14.86 -6.08 -15.01
CA PRO A 41 14.04 -6.69 -13.97
C PRO A 41 14.41 -6.16 -12.59
N LEU A 42 13.43 -5.62 -11.86
CA LEU A 42 13.61 -5.15 -10.49
C LEU A 42 13.06 -6.17 -9.49
N ARG A 43 13.84 -6.46 -8.44
CA ARG A 43 13.37 -7.23 -7.28
C ARG A 43 13.22 -6.29 -6.08
N ILE A 44 11.97 -5.95 -5.78
CA ILE A 44 11.62 -5.03 -4.69
C ILE A 44 10.97 -5.84 -3.56
N THR A 45 11.58 -5.79 -2.38
CA THR A 45 10.97 -6.34 -1.16
C THR A 45 10.21 -5.24 -0.45
N ALA A 46 8.88 -5.33 -0.45
CA ALA A 46 8.01 -4.38 0.24
C ALA A 46 7.23 -5.09 1.35
N HIS A 47 7.13 -4.45 2.52
CA HIS A 47 6.26 -4.93 3.59
C HIS A 47 4.80 -4.81 3.14
N LYS A 48 4.11 -5.95 3.04
CA LYS A 48 2.67 -6.01 2.81
C LYS A 48 2.00 -6.44 4.11
N PRO A 49 0.94 -5.74 4.56
CA PRO A 49 0.18 -6.18 5.73
C PRO A 49 -0.36 -7.59 5.50
N CYS A 50 -0.33 -8.43 6.54
CA CYS A 50 -0.87 -9.78 6.44
C CYS A 50 -2.39 -9.71 6.17
N PRO A 51 -2.90 -10.32 5.07
CA PRO A 51 -4.30 -10.18 4.70
C PRO A 51 -5.25 -10.81 5.74
N ALA A 52 -4.77 -11.72 6.58
CA ALA A 52 -5.57 -12.39 7.60
C ALA A 52 -5.76 -11.58 8.89
N CYS A 53 -4.82 -10.70 9.24
CA CYS A 53 -4.85 -9.99 10.53
C CYS A 53 -4.69 -8.47 10.44
N ALA A 54 -4.32 -7.89 9.29
CA ALA A 54 -3.99 -6.46 9.16
C ALA A 54 -5.14 -5.49 9.50
N THR A 55 -6.39 -5.92 9.38
CA THR A 55 -7.56 -5.09 9.71
C THR A 55 -7.96 -5.20 11.18
N ARG A 56 -7.31 -6.07 11.97
CA ARG A 56 -7.63 -6.24 13.38
C ARG A 56 -7.02 -5.10 14.19
N THR A 57 -7.85 -4.49 15.03
CA THR A 57 -7.46 -3.38 15.90
C THR A 57 -6.93 -3.86 17.26
N ASP A 58 -7.16 -5.13 17.60
CA ASP A 58 -6.61 -5.76 18.80
C ASP A 58 -5.23 -6.37 18.50
N GLU A 59 -4.20 -5.76 19.09
CA GLU A 59 -2.82 -6.18 18.99
C GLU A 59 -2.59 -7.63 19.45
N LYS A 60 -3.27 -8.10 20.51
CA LYS A 60 -3.12 -9.48 21.00
C LYS A 60 -3.59 -10.49 19.97
N VAL A 61 -4.60 -10.12 19.21
CA VAL A 61 -5.20 -10.95 18.17
C VAL A 61 -4.35 -10.91 16.89
N ALA A 62 -3.69 -9.80 16.58
CA ALA A 62 -2.72 -9.73 15.49
C ALA A 62 -1.47 -10.60 15.78
N ARG A 63 -0.91 -10.50 17.00
CA ARG A 63 0.26 -11.28 17.45
C ARG A 63 0.03 -12.79 17.53
N SER A 64 -1.22 -13.24 17.61
CA SER A 64 -1.58 -14.67 17.60
C SER A 64 -1.95 -15.19 16.21
N CYS A 65 -1.71 -14.42 15.15
CA CYS A 65 -1.99 -14.82 13.78
C CYS A 65 -1.11 -16.01 13.38
N THR A 66 -1.71 -17.17 13.10
CA THR A 66 -0.96 -18.37 12.69
C THR A 66 -0.44 -18.34 11.24
N ILE A 67 -0.77 -17.28 10.48
CA ILE A 67 -0.34 -17.14 9.07
C ILE A 67 0.92 -16.30 8.95
N CYS A 68 1.02 -15.19 9.68
CA CYS A 68 2.21 -14.34 9.69
C CYS A 68 2.99 -14.40 11.01
N GLU A 69 2.46 -15.10 12.00
CA GLU A 69 3.05 -15.27 13.35
C GLU A 69 3.21 -13.96 14.14
N GLY A 70 2.42 -12.96 13.78
CA GLY A 70 2.45 -11.61 14.34
C GLY A 70 2.96 -10.60 13.34
#